data_AF-A0A0N0D0C3-F1
#
_entry.id   AF-A0A0N0D0C3-F1
#
_cell.length_a   1.000
_cell.length_b   1.000
_cell.length_c   1.000
_cell.angle_alpha   90.00
_cell.angle_beta   90.00
_cell.angle_gamma   90.00
#
_symmetry.space_group_name_H-M   'P 1'
#
loop_
_entity.id
_entity.type
_entity.pdbx_description
1 polymer ?
#
loop_
_entity_poly.entity_id
_entity_poly.type
_entity_poly.pdbx_seq_one_letter_code
_entity_poly.pdbx_strand_id
1 'polypeptide(L)'
;MEQPDIIQTILKDSNYHLTLFTDDEIDVLREKVFTKKTRGKETPFIKCIVRDKDIQLKPEEIVRQLYAARLIKKYGYPKKRLIFEYSVNFGREKKKADIVIFDKDRSDTGYIIVELKKPKLKDGKNQLRSYCNATGAPIGVWTNGEQISHYHRKDPNYFEDITDIPNAKQSLTDILSERFTLKDLIIKDELSNKRKSLKRLPGRYIK
;
A
#
# COMPACT_ATOMS: atom_id res chain seq x y z
N MET A 1 -27.28 -18.97 15.64
CA MET A 1 -26.71 -18.93 14.28
C MET A 1 -26.04 -17.58 14.15
N GLU A 2 -24.71 -17.53 14.11
CA GLU A 2 -24.01 -16.27 13.85
C GLU A 2 -24.40 -15.78 12.45
N GLN A 3 -24.78 -14.52 12.33
CA GLN A 3 -25.03 -13.93 11.02
C GLN A 3 -23.73 -14.02 10.21
N PRO A 4 -23.80 -14.43 8.93
CA PRO A 4 -22.61 -14.52 8.10
C PRO A 4 -21.96 -13.13 8.03
N ASP A 5 -20.66 -13.05 8.34
CA ASP A 5 -19.90 -11.81 8.27
C ASP A 5 -20.02 -11.23 6.85
N ILE A 6 -20.62 -10.03 6.76
CA ILE A 6 -20.89 -9.36 5.49
C ILE A 6 -19.61 -9.15 4.69
N ILE A 7 -18.49 -8.87 5.36
CA ILE A 7 -17.18 -8.68 4.72
C ILE A 7 -16.69 -10.01 4.15
N GLN A 8 -16.73 -11.09 4.93
CA GLN A 8 -16.33 -12.42 4.47
C GLN A 8 -17.21 -12.91 3.31
N THR A 9 -18.51 -12.60 3.36
CA THR A 9 -19.46 -12.94 2.29
C THR A 9 -19.10 -12.23 0.99
N ILE A 10 -18.69 -10.95 1.04
CA ILE A 10 -18.25 -10.20 -0.14
C ILE A 10 -16.91 -10.76 -0.68
N LEU A 11 -16.02 -11.20 0.20
CA LEU A 11 -14.68 -11.65 -0.18
C LEU A 11 -14.58 -13.12 -0.60
N LYS A 12 -15.56 -13.96 -0.26
CA LYS A 12 -15.54 -15.43 -0.40
C LYS A 12 -15.05 -15.96 -1.75
N ASP A 13 -15.46 -15.34 -2.85
CA ASP A 13 -15.11 -15.74 -4.22
C ASP A 13 -14.17 -14.72 -4.90
N SER A 14 -13.50 -13.89 -4.10
CA SER A 14 -12.59 -12.85 -4.57
C SER A 14 -11.14 -13.24 -4.35
N ASN A 15 -10.23 -12.62 -5.10
CA ASN A 15 -8.78 -12.76 -4.89
C ASN A 15 -8.22 -11.68 -3.95
N TYR A 16 -9.06 -11.10 -3.10
CA TYR A 16 -8.67 -10.11 -2.11
C TYR A 16 -8.66 -10.77 -0.74
N HIS A 17 -7.61 -10.49 0.02
CA HIS A 17 -7.47 -10.93 1.40
C HIS A 17 -7.30 -9.71 2.30
N LEU A 18 -7.52 -9.89 3.60
CA LEU A 18 -7.40 -8.81 4.58
C LEU A 18 -6.25 -9.03 5.57
N THR A 19 -5.35 -9.97 5.31
CA THR A 19 -4.24 -10.33 6.22
C THR A 19 -3.25 -9.18 6.45
N LEU A 20 -3.23 -8.17 5.57
CA LEU A 20 -2.48 -6.94 5.77
C LEU A 20 -3.08 -6.05 6.89
N PHE A 21 -4.34 -6.25 7.25
CA PHE A 21 -5.10 -5.42 8.20
C PHE A 21 -5.29 -6.13 9.54
N THR A 22 -5.27 -5.32 10.60
CA THR A 22 -5.58 -5.78 11.96
C THR A 22 -7.07 -6.02 12.13
N ASP A 23 -7.45 -6.87 13.09
CA ASP A 23 -8.86 -7.12 13.40
C ASP A 23 -9.58 -5.82 13.78
N ASP A 24 -8.95 -4.95 14.58
CA ASP A 24 -9.48 -3.62 14.92
C ASP A 24 -9.79 -2.75 13.67
N GLU A 25 -8.93 -2.78 12.66
CA GLU A 25 -9.19 -2.03 11.41
C GLU A 25 -10.39 -2.59 10.65
N ILE A 26 -10.51 -3.92 10.63
CA ILE A 26 -11.61 -4.64 9.96
C ILE A 26 -12.92 -4.41 10.71
N ASP A 27 -12.90 -4.44 12.03
CA ASP A 27 -14.07 -4.21 12.90
C ASP A 27 -14.60 -2.79 12.74
N VAL A 28 -13.72 -1.78 12.75
CA VAL A 28 -14.10 -0.38 12.50
C VAL A 28 -14.70 -0.18 11.11
N LEU A 29 -14.26 -0.96 10.10
CA LEU A 29 -14.91 -0.94 8.78
C LEU A 29 -16.29 -1.60 8.87
N ARG A 30 -16.40 -2.75 9.53
CA ARG A 30 -17.62 -3.55 9.65
C ARG A 30 -18.75 -2.76 10.29
N GLU A 31 -18.47 -2.02 11.35
CA GLU A 31 -19.46 -1.16 12.05
C GLU A 31 -20.05 -0.06 11.15
N LYS A 32 -19.35 0.33 10.08
CA LYS A 32 -19.79 1.38 9.15
C LYS A 32 -20.56 0.84 7.95
N VAL A 33 -20.63 -0.48 7.80
CA VAL A 33 -21.35 -1.11 6.69
C VAL A 33 -22.85 -1.06 6.98
N PHE A 34 -23.62 -0.65 5.98
CA PHE A 34 -25.08 -0.66 6.03
C PHE A 34 -25.66 -1.21 4.73
N THR A 35 -26.90 -1.68 4.77
CA THR A 35 -27.56 -2.28 3.60
C THR A 35 -28.50 -1.28 2.94
N LYS A 36 -28.51 -1.28 1.60
CA LYS A 36 -29.50 -0.57 0.79
C LYS A 36 -30.18 -1.51 -0.18
N LYS A 37 -31.48 -1.30 -0.44
CA LYS A 37 -32.21 -2.03 -1.47
C LYS A 37 -31.90 -1.43 -2.85
N THR A 38 -31.17 -2.18 -3.67
CA THR A 38 -30.82 -1.81 -5.04
C THR A 38 -31.42 -2.82 -6.01
N ARG A 39 -32.28 -2.37 -6.94
CA ARG A 39 -32.97 -3.25 -7.91
C ARG A 39 -33.65 -4.47 -7.26
N GLY A 40 -34.30 -4.23 -6.11
CA GLY A 40 -35.00 -5.27 -5.35
C GLY A 40 -34.12 -6.15 -4.46
N LYS A 41 -32.78 -6.06 -4.55
CA LYS A 41 -31.83 -6.85 -3.76
C LYS A 41 -31.19 -6.02 -2.65
N GLU A 42 -31.01 -6.63 -1.49
CA GLU A 42 -30.20 -6.05 -0.42
C GLU A 42 -28.72 -6.04 -0.83
N THR A 43 -28.11 -4.86 -0.79
CA THR A 43 -26.73 -4.65 -1.23
C THR A 43 -25.96 -3.90 -0.15
N PRO A 44 -24.75 -4.34 0.23
CA PRO A 44 -23.92 -3.67 1.24
C PRO A 44 -23.31 -2.37 0.68
N PHE A 45 -23.31 -1.34 1.50
CA PHE A 45 -22.77 -0.01 1.22
C PHE A 45 -21.96 0.51 2.41
N ILE A 46 -21.10 1.49 2.15
CA ILE A 46 -20.36 2.23 3.18
C ILE A 46 -20.32 3.71 2.82
N LYS A 47 -20.26 4.58 3.82
CA LYS A 47 -19.94 6.00 3.63
C LYS A 47 -18.44 6.11 3.32
N CYS A 48 -18.10 6.48 2.10
CA CYS A 48 -16.70 6.57 1.64
C CYS A 48 -15.93 7.61 2.44
N ILE A 49 -14.83 7.22 3.09
CA ILE A 49 -14.09 8.09 4.00
C ILE A 49 -13.45 9.30 3.30
N VAL A 50 -13.19 9.21 1.98
CA VAL A 50 -12.61 10.31 1.19
C VAL A 50 -13.67 11.12 0.45
N ARG A 51 -14.66 10.46 -0.16
CA ARG A 51 -15.63 11.11 -1.08
C ARG A 51 -16.94 11.55 -0.43
N ASP A 52 -17.15 11.24 0.85
CA ASP A 52 -18.35 11.60 1.62
C ASP A 52 -19.68 11.23 0.95
N LYS A 53 -19.69 10.13 0.20
CA LYS A 53 -20.88 9.57 -0.44
C LYS A 53 -20.98 8.08 -0.16
N ASP A 54 -22.19 7.56 -0.32
CA ASP A 54 -22.47 6.16 -0.07
C ASP A 54 -22.04 5.34 -1.30
N ILE A 55 -21.23 4.32 -1.09
CA ILE A 55 -20.64 3.52 -2.16
C ILE A 55 -20.89 2.04 -1.89
N GLN A 56 -21.24 1.31 -2.94
CA GLN A 56 -21.42 -0.13 -2.87
C GLN A 56 -20.11 -0.80 -2.43
N LEU A 57 -20.19 -1.65 -1.43
CA LEU A 57 -19.04 -2.35 -0.87
C LEU A 57 -18.71 -3.56 -1.76
N LYS A 58 -17.75 -3.37 -2.66
CA LYS A 58 -17.15 -4.41 -3.49
C LYS A 58 -15.83 -4.90 -2.84
N PRO A 59 -15.30 -6.09 -3.20
CA PRO A 59 -14.04 -6.60 -2.65
C PRO A 59 -12.88 -5.59 -2.67
N GLU A 60 -12.70 -4.92 -3.81
CA GLU A 60 -11.68 -3.89 -3.99
C GLU A 60 -11.96 -2.62 -3.14
N GLU A 61 -13.23 -2.26 -2.96
CA GLU A 61 -13.62 -1.11 -2.14
C GLU A 61 -13.35 -1.38 -0.65
N ILE A 62 -13.47 -2.63 -0.18
CA ILE A 62 -13.09 -3.02 1.19
C ILE A 62 -11.61 -2.70 1.42
N VAL A 63 -10.73 -3.20 0.55
CA VAL A 63 -9.29 -2.96 0.63
C VAL A 63 -8.98 -1.46 0.49
N ARG A 64 -9.66 -0.75 -0.43
CA ARG A 64 -9.49 0.70 -0.62
C ARG A 64 -9.83 1.50 0.63
N GLN A 65 -10.97 1.21 1.26
CA GLN A 65 -11.42 1.91 2.47
C GLN A 65 -10.48 1.60 3.65
N LEU A 66 -10.07 0.35 3.84
CA LEU A 66 -9.12 -0.04 4.88
C LEU A 66 -7.76 0.64 4.70
N TYR A 67 -7.20 0.57 3.48
CA TYR A 67 -5.89 1.17 3.21
C TYR A 67 -5.93 2.70 3.33
N ALA A 68 -6.99 3.34 2.85
CA ALA A 68 -7.17 4.78 3.03
C ALA A 68 -7.34 5.17 4.52
N ALA A 69 -8.04 4.36 5.32
CA ALA A 69 -8.14 4.58 6.75
C ALA A 69 -6.77 4.49 7.43
N ARG A 70 -5.93 3.54 7.02
CA ARG A 70 -4.54 3.42 7.47
C ARG A 70 -3.69 4.62 7.07
N LEU A 71 -3.81 5.10 5.83
CA LEU A 71 -3.12 6.31 5.36
C LEU A 71 -3.47 7.53 6.23
N ILE A 72 -4.73 7.66 6.63
CA ILE A 72 -5.19 8.77 7.48
C ILE A 72 -4.76 8.59 8.93
N LYS A 73 -5.01 7.42 9.54
CA LYS A 73 -4.82 7.19 10.98
C LYS A 73 -3.36 6.88 11.35
N LYS A 74 -2.72 5.96 10.62
CA LYS A 74 -1.37 5.48 10.92
C LYS A 74 -0.32 6.38 10.29
N TYR A 75 -0.45 6.69 9.00
CA TYR A 75 0.51 7.55 8.30
C TYR A 75 0.20 9.05 8.43
N GLY A 76 -0.94 9.42 9.02
CA GLY A 76 -1.26 10.81 9.35
C GLY A 76 -1.58 11.71 8.15
N TYR A 77 -1.84 11.15 6.96
CA TYR A 77 -2.17 11.95 5.79
C TYR A 77 -3.56 12.57 5.93
N PRO A 78 -3.69 13.90 5.86
CA PRO A 78 -5.00 14.55 5.88
C PRO A 78 -5.87 14.06 4.73
N LYS A 79 -7.14 13.75 5.02
CA LYS A 79 -8.14 13.33 4.02
C LYS A 79 -8.15 14.20 2.77
N LYS A 80 -7.99 15.52 2.91
CA LYS A 80 -7.96 16.49 1.80
C LYS A 80 -6.83 16.25 0.77
N ARG A 81 -5.78 15.51 1.14
CA ARG A 81 -4.68 15.15 0.24
C ARG A 81 -4.93 13.85 -0.51
N LEU A 82 -5.93 13.06 -0.11
CA LEU A 82 -6.26 11.78 -0.75
C LEU A 82 -7.35 12.00 -1.79
N ILE A 83 -7.14 11.47 -3.00
CA ILE A 83 -8.15 11.38 -4.04
C ILE A 83 -8.29 9.94 -4.49
N PHE A 84 -9.54 9.47 -4.56
CA PHE A 84 -9.85 8.14 -5.08
C PHE A 84 -10.12 8.20 -6.58
N GLU A 85 -9.72 7.13 -7.29
CA GLU A 85 -9.98 6.96 -8.72
C GLU A 85 -9.48 8.17 -9.55
N TYR A 86 -8.31 8.71 -9.21
CA TYR A 86 -7.74 9.90 -9.84
C TYR A 86 -7.40 9.64 -11.31
N SER A 87 -7.89 10.51 -12.20
CA SER A 87 -7.68 10.38 -13.64
C SER A 87 -6.27 10.81 -14.03
N VAL A 88 -5.47 9.86 -14.52
CA VAL A 88 -4.13 10.07 -15.07
C VAL A 88 -4.20 10.05 -16.59
N ASN A 89 -3.61 11.06 -17.23
CA ASN A 89 -3.59 11.19 -18.69
C ASN A 89 -2.39 10.42 -19.27
N PHE A 90 -2.64 9.61 -20.29
CA PHE A 90 -1.65 8.88 -21.08
C PHE A 90 -1.82 9.25 -22.55
N GLY A 91 -1.31 10.42 -22.95
CA GLY A 91 -1.57 10.98 -24.27
C GLY A 91 -3.08 11.20 -24.47
N ARG A 92 -3.69 10.41 -25.36
CA ARG A 92 -5.15 10.45 -25.62
C ARG A 92 -5.97 9.57 -24.68
N GLU A 93 -5.35 8.60 -24.02
CA GLU A 93 -6.03 7.71 -23.08
C GLU A 93 -6.09 8.32 -21.67
N LYS A 94 -7.15 8.01 -20.93
CA LYS A 94 -7.25 8.32 -19.49
C LYS A 94 -7.42 7.02 -18.72
N LYS A 95 -6.62 6.85 -17.67
CA LYS A 95 -6.69 5.71 -16.75
C LYS A 95 -6.82 6.22 -15.32
N LYS A 96 -7.34 5.39 -14.41
CA LYS A 96 -7.60 5.81 -13.03
C LYS A 96 -6.69 5.08 -12.06
N ALA A 97 -5.97 5.84 -11.24
CA ALA A 97 -5.23 5.30 -10.10
C ALA A 97 -6.17 5.16 -8.90
N ASP A 98 -6.01 4.10 -8.10
CA ASP A 98 -6.95 3.80 -7.01
C ASP A 98 -6.96 4.86 -5.92
N ILE A 99 -5.78 5.22 -5.41
CA ILE A 99 -5.60 6.30 -4.45
C ILE A 99 -4.38 7.11 -4.87
N VAL A 100 -4.53 8.44 -4.88
CA VAL A 100 -3.41 9.38 -5.01
C VAL A 100 -3.35 10.23 -3.76
N ILE A 101 -2.15 10.36 -3.21
CA ILE A 101 -1.84 11.31 -2.14
C ILE A 101 -1.07 12.45 -2.80
N PHE A 102 -1.60 13.67 -2.75
CA PHE A 102 -0.92 14.86 -3.29
C PHE A 102 0.17 15.37 -2.35
N ASP A 103 1.15 16.07 -2.92
CA ASP A 103 2.18 16.78 -2.18
C ASP A 103 1.53 17.80 -1.21
N LYS A 104 2.17 18.02 -0.05
CA LYS A 104 1.64 18.95 0.96
C LYS A 104 1.67 20.41 0.49
N ASP A 105 2.65 20.75 -0.34
CA ASP A 105 2.93 22.12 -0.79
C ASP A 105 2.45 22.32 -2.24
N ARG A 106 2.26 21.24 -3.00
CA ARG A 106 1.79 21.27 -4.41
C ARG A 106 0.59 20.37 -4.63
N SER A 107 -0.62 20.94 -4.56
CA SER A 107 -1.88 20.19 -4.61
C SER A 107 -2.19 19.52 -5.95
N ASP A 108 -1.43 19.82 -7.01
CA ASP A 108 -1.54 19.23 -8.34
C ASP A 108 -0.50 18.12 -8.59
N THR A 109 0.48 17.98 -7.70
CA THR A 109 1.59 17.04 -7.84
C THR A 109 1.34 15.80 -6.99
N GLY A 110 1.22 14.64 -7.63
CA GLY A 110 1.12 13.37 -6.92
C GLY A 110 2.39 13.10 -6.11
N TYR A 111 2.25 12.78 -4.82
CA TYR A 111 3.37 12.40 -3.96
C TYR A 111 3.48 10.87 -3.84
N ILE A 112 2.35 10.20 -3.61
CA ILE A 112 2.27 8.74 -3.53
C ILE A 112 1.11 8.28 -4.42
N ILE A 113 1.38 7.30 -5.27
CA ILE A 113 0.35 6.56 -6.02
C ILE A 113 0.17 5.19 -5.38
N VAL A 114 -1.08 4.81 -5.11
CA VAL A 114 -1.43 3.48 -4.61
C VAL A 114 -2.27 2.76 -5.66
N GLU A 115 -1.88 1.53 -6.00
CA GLU A 115 -2.65 0.62 -6.84
C GLU A 115 -3.10 -0.60 -6.02
N LEU A 116 -4.40 -0.86 -6.06
CA LEU A 116 -5.10 -1.95 -5.38
C LEU A 116 -5.50 -2.98 -6.43
N LYS A 117 -4.72 -4.05 -6.57
CA LYS A 117 -4.88 -4.95 -7.72
C LYS A 117 -5.09 -6.40 -7.30
N LYS A 118 -5.81 -7.10 -8.18
CA LYS A 118 -5.88 -8.57 -8.26
C LYS A 118 -4.47 -9.20 -8.27
N PRO A 119 -4.31 -10.46 -7.84
CA PRO A 119 -3.05 -11.05 -7.35
C PRO A 119 -1.91 -11.21 -8.37
N LYS A 120 -2.09 -10.85 -9.65
CA LYS A 120 -0.98 -10.85 -10.61
C LYS A 120 -0.10 -9.62 -10.38
N LEU A 121 0.83 -9.76 -9.42
CA LEU A 121 1.81 -8.78 -8.99
C LEU A 121 2.52 -8.09 -10.17
N LYS A 122 2.91 -8.84 -11.20
CA LYS A 122 3.68 -8.33 -12.36
C LYS A 122 2.92 -7.24 -13.14
N ASP A 123 1.63 -7.44 -13.37
CA ASP A 123 0.81 -6.49 -14.15
C ASP A 123 0.53 -5.22 -13.35
N GLY A 124 0.28 -5.37 -12.04
CA GLY A 124 0.08 -4.25 -11.12
C GLY A 124 1.33 -3.38 -10.97
N LYS A 125 2.52 -3.98 -10.88
CA LYS A 125 3.79 -3.24 -10.84
C LYS A 125 3.99 -2.37 -12.08
N ASN A 126 3.77 -2.91 -13.28
CA ASN A 126 3.95 -2.16 -14.54
C ASN A 126 2.99 -0.97 -14.65
N GLN A 127 1.75 -1.16 -14.20
CA GLN A 127 0.76 -0.09 -14.18
C GLN A 127 1.11 1.00 -13.16
N LEU A 128 1.51 0.61 -11.95
CA LEU A 128 1.97 1.55 -10.92
C LEU A 128 3.16 2.38 -11.40
N ARG A 129 4.13 1.76 -12.08
CA ARG A 129 5.27 2.47 -12.70
C ARG A 129 4.79 3.47 -13.74
N SER A 130 3.86 3.07 -14.61
CA SER A 130 3.26 3.94 -15.62
C SER A 130 2.58 5.16 -14.99
N TYR A 131 1.83 4.97 -13.89
CA TYR A 131 1.20 6.08 -13.18
C TYR A 131 2.20 7.01 -12.50
N CYS A 132 3.22 6.47 -11.83
CA CYS A 132 4.26 7.30 -11.21
C CYS A 132 4.99 8.14 -12.26
N ASN A 133 5.28 7.56 -13.43
CA ASN A 133 5.93 8.28 -14.52
C ASN A 133 5.03 9.38 -15.12
N ALA A 134 3.73 9.09 -15.32
CA ALA A 134 2.79 10.06 -15.89
C ALA A 134 2.43 11.20 -14.92
N THR A 135 2.54 10.98 -13.61
CA THR A 135 2.19 11.97 -12.58
C THR A 135 3.41 12.67 -11.97
N GLY A 136 4.62 12.17 -12.23
CA GLY A 136 5.85 12.62 -11.57
C GLY A 136 5.97 12.16 -10.11
N ALA A 137 5.09 11.29 -9.63
CA ALA A 137 5.08 10.87 -8.24
C ALA A 137 6.36 10.08 -7.87
N PRO A 138 7.06 10.46 -6.80
CA PRO A 138 8.29 9.79 -6.39
C PRO A 138 8.05 8.41 -5.76
N ILE A 139 6.84 8.12 -5.30
CA ILE A 139 6.54 6.91 -4.54
C ILE A 139 5.37 6.17 -5.15
N GLY A 140 5.54 4.86 -5.34
CA GLY A 140 4.49 3.94 -5.73
C GLY A 140 4.23 2.90 -4.64
N VAL A 141 2.97 2.57 -4.40
CA VAL A 141 2.55 1.48 -3.53
C VAL A 141 1.67 0.52 -4.30
N TRP A 142 1.96 -0.77 -4.17
CA TRP A 142 1.10 -1.83 -4.69
C TRP A 142 0.64 -2.71 -3.54
N THR A 143 -0.65 -3.07 -3.52
CA THR A 143 -1.17 -4.08 -2.61
C THR A 143 -2.38 -4.82 -3.16
N ASN A 144 -2.57 -6.07 -2.72
CA ASN A 144 -3.78 -6.87 -2.92
C ASN A 144 -4.53 -7.14 -1.59
N GLY A 145 -4.13 -6.48 -0.50
CA GLY A 145 -4.65 -6.72 0.85
C GLY A 145 -4.01 -7.91 1.59
N GLU A 146 -3.16 -8.69 0.92
CA GLU A 146 -2.32 -9.72 1.52
C GLU A 146 -0.85 -9.29 1.56
N GLN A 147 -0.35 -8.88 0.40
CA GLN A 147 1.00 -8.42 0.17
C GLN A 147 1.00 -6.92 -0.08
N ILE A 148 2.10 -6.28 0.29
CA ILE A 148 2.34 -4.87 0.01
C ILE A 148 3.77 -4.70 -0.49
N SER A 149 3.96 -3.78 -1.44
CA SER A 149 5.28 -3.38 -1.90
C SER A 149 5.32 -1.88 -2.08
N HIS A 150 6.42 -1.28 -1.62
CA HIS A 150 6.68 0.14 -1.70
C HIS A 150 7.86 0.38 -2.63
N TYR A 151 7.76 1.40 -3.47
CA TYR A 151 8.80 1.72 -4.45
C TYR A 151 9.13 3.20 -4.41
N HIS A 152 10.42 3.52 -4.51
CA HIS A 152 10.93 4.84 -4.83
C HIS A 152 11.29 4.90 -6.33
N ARG A 153 10.65 5.82 -7.06
CA ARG A 153 10.96 6.17 -8.44
C ARG A 153 12.21 7.06 -8.47
N LYS A 154 13.25 6.61 -9.16
CA LYS A 154 14.45 7.37 -9.50
C LYS A 154 14.48 7.66 -10.99
N ASP A 155 15.01 8.81 -11.35
CA ASP A 155 15.25 9.15 -12.75
C ASP A 155 16.41 8.29 -13.33
N PRO A 156 16.36 7.94 -14.63
CA PRO A 156 15.33 8.35 -15.59
C PRO A 156 14.06 7.48 -15.60
N ASN A 157 14.00 6.31 -14.96
CA ASN A 157 12.78 5.49 -14.75
C ASN A 157 13.06 4.18 -13.95
N TYR A 158 13.92 4.24 -12.94
CA TYR A 158 14.23 3.09 -12.09
C TYR A 158 13.33 3.06 -10.86
N PHE A 159 12.92 1.88 -10.40
CA PHE A 159 12.09 1.72 -9.22
C PHE A 159 12.81 0.82 -8.23
N GLU A 160 13.18 1.38 -7.09
CA GLU A 160 13.80 0.65 -5.99
C GLU A 160 12.77 0.30 -4.94
N ASP A 161 12.76 -0.96 -4.49
CA ASP A 161 11.96 -1.34 -3.33
C ASP A 161 12.40 -0.53 -2.12
N ILE A 162 11.47 0.06 -1.37
CA ILE A 162 11.72 0.69 -0.08
C ILE A 162 10.99 -0.07 1.02
N THR A 163 11.41 0.13 2.27
CA THR A 163 10.86 -0.60 3.42
C THR A 163 9.41 -0.20 3.70
N ASP A 164 9.14 1.11 3.73
CA ASP A 164 7.81 1.67 3.96
C ASP A 164 7.64 2.99 3.18
N ILE A 165 6.47 3.59 3.23
CA ILE A 165 6.24 4.97 2.80
C ILE A 165 6.46 5.95 3.97
N PRO A 166 6.84 7.21 3.71
CA PRO A 166 6.89 8.22 4.75
C PRO A 166 5.50 8.47 5.34
N ASN A 167 5.43 8.77 6.64
CA ASN A 167 4.25 9.40 7.21
C ASN A 167 4.18 10.89 6.82
N ALA A 168 3.06 11.56 7.09
CA ALA A 168 2.82 12.94 6.66
C ALA A 168 3.81 13.98 7.22
N LYS A 169 4.60 13.63 8.24
CA LYS A 169 5.66 14.47 8.85
C LYS A 169 7.07 14.05 8.42
N GLN A 170 7.22 12.88 7.79
CA GLN A 170 8.50 12.37 7.30
C GLN A 170 8.70 12.74 5.83
N SER A 171 9.96 12.81 5.44
CA SER A 171 10.39 12.89 4.06
C SER A 171 10.71 11.49 3.51
N LEU A 172 10.77 11.38 2.19
CA LEU A 172 11.26 10.16 1.55
C LEU A 172 12.72 9.86 1.93
N THR A 173 13.53 10.90 2.15
CA THR A 173 14.92 10.78 2.58
C THR A 173 15.03 10.06 3.91
N ASP A 174 14.12 10.32 4.86
CA ASP A 174 14.13 9.67 6.18
C ASP A 174 14.00 8.15 6.05
N ILE A 175 13.05 7.70 5.21
CA ILE A 175 12.85 6.28 4.89
C ILE A 175 14.09 5.66 4.22
N LEU A 176 14.71 6.37 3.29
CA LEU A 176 15.90 5.87 2.59
C LEU A 176 17.10 5.74 3.53
N SER A 177 17.28 6.69 4.45
CA SER A 177 18.32 6.67 5.49
C SER A 177 18.10 5.50 6.46
N GLU A 178 16.88 5.28 6.94
CA GLU A 178 16.54 4.14 7.81
C GLU A 178 16.89 2.80 7.14
N ARG A 179 16.55 2.64 5.86
CA ARG A 179 16.89 1.45 5.07
C ARG A 179 18.40 1.26 4.96
N PHE A 180 19.16 2.33 4.79
CA PHE A 180 20.62 2.27 4.73
C PHE A 180 21.21 1.80 6.06
N THR A 181 20.77 2.37 7.18
CA THR A 181 21.20 1.96 8.53
C THR A 181 20.91 0.49 8.82
N LEU A 182 19.73 -0.03 8.43
CA LEU A 182 19.42 -1.45 8.59
C LEU A 182 20.35 -2.35 7.79
N LYS A 183 20.67 -1.99 6.54
CA LYS A 183 21.61 -2.75 5.71
C LYS A 183 23.01 -2.78 6.30
N ASP A 184 23.49 -1.65 6.81
CA ASP A 184 24.81 -1.55 7.44
C ASP A 184 24.91 -2.43 8.69
N LEU A 185 23.83 -2.48 9.49
CA LEU A 185 23.75 -3.36 10.66
C LEU A 185 23.82 -4.85 10.26
N ILE A 186 23.09 -5.26 9.22
CA ILE A 186 23.11 -6.64 8.71
C ILE A 186 24.52 -7.00 8.21
N ILE A 187 25.16 -6.13 7.42
CA ILE A 187 26.52 -6.35 6.91
C ILE A 187 27.52 -6.48 8.07
N LYS A 188 27.41 -5.63 9.09
CA LYS A 188 28.28 -5.68 10.27
C LYS A 188 28.11 -6.98 11.05
N ASP A 189 26.88 -7.47 11.21
CA ASP A 189 26.60 -8.74 11.87
C ASP A 189 27.16 -9.93 11.06
N GLU A 190 26.94 -9.96 9.74
CA GLU A 190 27.50 -10.98 8.86
C GLU A 190 29.03 -11.02 8.91
N LEU A 191 29.69 -9.85 8.87
CA LEU A 191 31.15 -9.75 8.99
C LEU A 191 31.65 -10.20 10.37
N SER A 192 30.93 -9.87 11.44
CA SER A 192 31.23 -10.32 12.81
C SER A 192 31.14 -11.85 12.93
N ASN A 193 30.07 -12.44 12.38
CA ASN A 193 29.84 -13.88 12.39
C ASN A 193 30.91 -14.63 11.56
N LYS A 194 31.31 -14.09 10.40
CA LYS A 194 32.44 -14.62 9.61
C LYS A 194 33.77 -14.57 10.37
N ARG A 195 34.07 -13.48 11.09
CA ARG A 195 35.29 -13.37 11.93
C ARG A 195 35.30 -14.36 13.08
N LYS A 196 34.15 -14.65 13.70
CA LYS A 196 34.03 -15.69 14.75
C LYS A 196 34.25 -17.09 14.20
N SER A 197 33.79 -17.38 12.98
CA SER A 197 34.01 -18.66 12.30
C SER A 197 35.49 -18.93 11.98
N LEU A 198 36.23 -17.91 11.52
CA LEU A 198 37.67 -18.02 11.21
C LEU A 198 38.56 -18.29 12.44
N LYS A 199 38.17 -17.85 13.64
CA LYS A 199 38.90 -18.11 14.89
C LYS A 199 38.74 -19.55 15.41
N ARG A 200 37.91 -20.39 14.78
CA ARG A 200 37.61 -21.77 15.20
C ARG A 200 38.33 -22.86 14.41
N LEU A 201 39.39 -22.53 13.66
CA LEU A 201 40.29 -23.54 13.09
C LEU A 201 41.37 -23.89 14.13
N PRO A 202 41.32 -25.05 14.82
CA PRO A 202 42.44 -25.51 15.61
C PRO A 202 43.60 -25.79 14.66
N GLY A 203 44.73 -25.12 14.89
CA GLY A 203 45.97 -25.36 14.15
C GLY A 203 46.32 -26.84 14.23
N ARG A 204 46.29 -27.54 13.08
CA ARG A 204 46.98 -28.81 12.93
C ARG A 204 48.47 -28.53 13.04
N TYR A 205 49.03 -28.77 14.22
CA TYR A 205 50.47 -28.97 14.37
C TYR A 205 50.84 -30.22 13.57
N ILE A 206 51.53 -30.01 12.46
CA ILE A 206 52.21 -31.06 11.71
C ILE A 206 53.49 -31.36 12.49
N LYS A 207 53.64 -32.61 12.96
CA LYS A 207 54.91 -33.16 13.42
C LYS A 207 55.62 -33.82 12.26
#